data_AF-A0A930E0S3-F1
#
_entry.id   AF-A0A930E0S3-F1
#
_cell.length_a   1.000
_cell.length_b   1.000
_cell.length_c   1.000
_cell.angle_alpha   90.00
_cell.angle_beta   90.00
_cell.angle_gamma   90.00
#
_symmetry.space_group_name_H-M   'P 1'
#
loop_
_entity.id
_entity.type
_entity.pdbx_description
1 polymer ?
#
loop_
_entity_poly.entity_id
_entity_poly.type
_entity_poly.pdbx_seq_one_letter_code
_entity_poly.pdbx_strand_id
1 'polypeptide(L)' 'MKQKIYLITGLMASGKSTVSDLLAKSIEKCVHLRGDVFRKMIISGRENMSATPSAEAVRQLYLRYKLTADAARSYFD' A
#
# COMPACT_ATOMS: atom_id res chain seq x y z
N MET A 1 -16.37 15.64 -11.04
CA MET A 1 -15.74 14.36 -11.46
C MET A 1 -16.19 13.28 -10.49
N LYS A 2 -16.51 12.06 -10.96
CA LYS A 2 -16.77 10.94 -10.04
C LYS A 2 -15.46 10.54 -9.35
N GLN A 3 -15.45 10.49 -8.02
CA GLN A 3 -14.33 9.92 -7.25
C GLN A 3 -14.08 8.47 -7.68
N LYS A 4 -12.82 8.07 -7.74
CA LYS A 4 -12.39 6.72 -8.15
C LYS A 4 -11.22 6.27 -7.29
N ILE A 5 -11.16 4.97 -7.03
CA ILE A 5 -10.00 4.31 -6.42
C ILE A 5 -9.32 3.46 -7.50
N TYR A 6 -8.01 3.64 -7.67
CA TYR A 6 -7.19 2.83 -8.56
C TYR A 6 -6.28 1.92 -7.72
N LEU A 7 -6.54 0.62 -7.74
CA LEU A 7 -5.70 -0.38 -7.07
C LEU A 7 -4.63 -0.91 -8.02
N ILE A 8 -3.38 -0.50 -7.83
CA ILE A 8 -2.24 -0.94 -8.65
C ILE A 8 -1.54 -2.12 -7.95
N THR A 9 -1.62 -3.31 -8.53
CA THR A 9 -1.05 -4.57 -7.98
C THR A 9 -0.16 -5.29 -8.99
N GLY A 10 0.52 -6.36 -8.55
CA GLY A 10 1.41 -7.20 -9.36
C GLY A 10 2.70 -7.63 -8.64
N LEU A 11 3.48 -8.50 -9.29
CA LEU A 11 4.71 -9.11 -8.74
C LEU A 11 5.80 -8.09 -8.41
N MET A 12 6.70 -8.40 -7.48
CA MET A 12 7.86 -7.54 -7.18
C MET A 12 8.62 -7.16 -8.47
N ALA A 13 9.16 -5.94 -8.51
CA ALA A 13 9.86 -5.38 -9.68
C ALA A 13 9.04 -5.19 -10.98
N SER A 14 7.73 -5.49 -11.01
CA SER A 14 6.89 -5.26 -12.21
C SER A 14 6.56 -3.80 -12.55
N GLY A 15 7.28 -2.81 -12.00
CA GLY A 15 7.09 -1.38 -12.31
C GLY A 15 5.90 -0.66 -11.64
N LYS A 16 5.12 -1.34 -10.79
CA LYS A 16 3.94 -0.76 -10.09
C LYS A 16 4.18 0.61 -9.45
N SER A 17 5.28 0.78 -8.72
CA SER A 17 5.59 2.04 -8.04
C SER A 17 5.74 3.17 -9.06
N THR A 18 6.42 2.90 -10.17
CA THR A 18 6.61 3.85 -11.28
C THR A 18 5.27 4.18 -11.94
N VAL A 19 4.48 3.17 -12.32
CA VAL A 19 3.16 3.38 -12.95
C VAL A 19 2.23 4.18 -12.03
N SER A 20 2.18 3.84 -10.74
CA SER A 20 1.32 4.54 -9.78
C SER A 20 1.73 5.99 -9.55
N ASP A 21 3.03 6.29 -9.57
CA ASP A 21 3.56 7.66 -9.41
C ASP A 21 3.27 8.52 -10.64
N LEU A 22 3.50 7.97 -11.84
CA LEU A 22 3.18 8.65 -13.10
C LEU A 22 1.68 8.91 -13.24
N LEU A 23 0.84 7.92 -12.90
CA LEU A 23 -0.61 8.09 -12.90
C LEU A 23 -1.05 9.18 -11.92
N ALA A 24 -0.54 9.16 -10.68
CA ALA A 24 -0.90 10.15 -9.68
C ALA A 24 -0.54 11.57 -10.12
N LYS A 25 0.65 11.77 -10.72
CA LYS A 25 1.10 13.07 -11.25
C LYS A 25 0.29 13.56 -12.46
N SER A 26 -0.36 12.66 -13.19
CA SER A 26 -1.21 13.01 -14.34
C SER A 26 -2.62 13.47 -13.98
N ILE A 27 -3.03 13.32 -12.71
CA ILE A 27 -4.37 13.65 -12.21
C ILE A 27 -4.27 14.92 -11.35
N GLU A 28 -5.04 15.96 -11.71
CA GLU A 28 -5.00 17.28 -11.04
C GLU A 28 -5.20 17.22 -9.52
N LYS A 29 -6.10 16.37 -9.03
CA LYS A 29 -6.38 16.17 -7.60
C LYS A 29 -6.31 14.67 -7.28
N CYS A 30 -5.17 14.23 -6.76
CA CYS A 30 -4.90 12.82 -6.51
C CYS A 30 -4.23 12.58 -5.15
N VAL A 31 -4.68 11.54 -4.44
CA VAL A 31 -3.96 10.98 -3.30
C VAL A 31 -3.18 9.75 -3.76
N HIS A 32 -1.86 9.80 -3.67
CA HIS A 32 -1.01 8.64 -3.94
C HIS A 32 -0.76 7.84 -2.66
N LEU A 33 -1.70 6.96 -2.31
CA LEU A 33 -1.60 6.15 -1.10
C LEU A 33 -0.67 4.94 -1.29
N ARG A 34 0.48 4.95 -0.59
CA ARG A 34 1.45 3.85 -0.60
C ARG A 34 1.37 3.01 0.67
N GLY A 35 0.64 1.90 0.65
CA GLY A 35 0.45 1.04 1.84
C GLY A 35 1.74 0.51 2.49
N ASP A 36 2.87 0.46 1.77
CA ASP A 36 4.17 0.12 2.36
C ASP A 36 4.61 1.04 3.50
N VAL A 37 4.12 2.29 3.54
CA VAL A 37 4.49 3.24 4.61
C VAL A 37 4.10 2.72 6.00
N PHE A 38 2.97 2.02 6.13
CA PHE A 38 2.52 1.48 7.42
C PHE A 38 3.48 0.44 7.99
N ARG A 39 4.15 -0.33 7.12
CA ARG A 39 5.18 -1.29 7.57
C ARG A 39 6.37 -0.58 8.20
N LYS A 40 6.73 0.61 7.73
CA LYS A 40 7.88 1.38 8.24
C LYS A 40 7.63 1.97 9.63
N MET A 41 6.37 2.07 10.04
CA MET A 41 5.98 2.57 11.37
C MET A 41 6.25 1.57 12.50
N ILE A 42 6.45 0.28 12.18
CA ILE A 42 6.85 -0.74 13.15
C ILE A 42 8.36 -0.62 13.38
N ILE A 43 8.75 0.10 14.43
CA ILE A 43 10.15 0.36 14.75
C ILE A 43 10.81 -0.83 15.48
N SER A 44 10.09 -1.45 16.41
CA SER A 44 10.55 -2.64 17.15
C SER A 44 9.63 -3.82 16.85
N GLY A 45 10.19 -5.03 16.78
CA GLY A 45 9.44 -6.27 16.50
C GLY A 45 8.95 -6.41 15.06
N ARG A 46 9.49 -5.64 14.11
CA ARG A 46 9.13 -5.76 12.70
C ARG A 46 9.66 -7.07 12.11
N GLU A 47 8.77 -7.82 11.46
CA GLU A 47 9.10 -9.07 10.78
C GLU A 47 8.95 -8.89 9.26
N ASN A 48 9.95 -9.34 8.51
CA ASN A 48 9.97 -9.19 7.05
C ASN A 48 9.36 -10.43 6.37
N MET A 49 8.57 -10.21 5.32
CA MET A 49 8.11 -11.31 4.45
C MET A 49 9.31 -11.98 3.77
N SER A 50 9.26 -13.31 3.70
CA SER A 50 10.23 -14.18 3.04
C SER A 50 9.49 -15.30 2.29
N ALA A 51 10.24 -16.22 1.65
CA ALA A 51 9.65 -17.42 1.05
C ALA A 51 9.00 -18.36 2.09
N THR A 52 9.47 -18.30 3.34
CA THR A 52 8.98 -19.07 4.49
C THR A 52 8.69 -18.12 5.65
N PRO A 53 7.57 -17.37 5.58
CA PRO A 53 7.30 -16.29 6.51
C PRO A 53 6.96 -16.81 7.92
N SER A 54 7.35 -16.05 8.95
CA SER A 54 6.88 -16.28 10.32
C SER A 54 5.40 -15.91 10.45
N ALA A 55 4.72 -16.44 11.48
CA ALA A 55 3.34 -16.07 11.78
C ALA A 55 3.18 -14.56 12.00
N GLU A 56 4.16 -13.93 12.64
CA GLU A 56 4.18 -12.48 12.87
C GLU A 56 4.36 -11.69 11.57
N ALA A 57 5.22 -12.13 10.65
CA ALA A 57 5.35 -11.50 9.33
C ALA A 57 4.01 -11.50 8.56
N VAL A 58 3.28 -12.62 8.60
CA VAL A 58 1.95 -12.75 8.00
C VAL A 58 0.93 -11.83 8.69
N ARG A 59 0.94 -11.78 10.03
CA ARG A 59 0.07 -10.88 10.80
C ARG A 59 0.32 -9.40 10.45
N GLN A 60 1.59 -8.98 10.39
CA GLN A 60 1.96 -7.61 10.01
C GLN A 60 1.58 -7.29 8.56
N LEU A 61 1.66 -8.27 7.65
CA LEU A 61 1.20 -8.13 6.27
C LEU A 61 -0.31 -7.83 6.21
N TYR A 62 -1.13 -8.59 6.93
CA TYR A 62 -2.57 -8.36 6.98
C TYR A 62 -2.94 -7.04 7.66
N LEU A 63 -2.25 -6.68 8.74
CA LEU A 63 -2.44 -5.38 9.38
C LEU A 63 -2.16 -4.24 8.38
N ARG A 64 -1.09 -4.35 7.58
CA ARG A 64 -0.78 -3.38 6.53
C ARG A 64 -1.91 -3.28 5.50
N TYR A 65 -2.50 -4.39 5.07
CA TYR A 65 -3.63 -4.38 4.14
C TYR A 65 -4.85 -3.67 4.73
N LYS A 66 -5.19 -3.98 5.98
CA LYS A 66 -6.29 -3.34 6.69
C LYS A 66 -6.09 -1.83 6.78
N LEU A 67 -4.94 -1.38 7.28
CA LEU A 67 -4.62 0.06 7.40
C LEU A 67 -4.65 0.78 6.05
N THR A 68 -4.20 0.12 4.98
CA THR A 68 -4.26 0.69 3.63
C THR A 68 -5.70 0.85 3.14
N ALA A 69 -6.56 -0.15 3.37
CA ALA A 69 -7.96 -0.09 3.00
C ALA A 69 -8.72 0.98 3.80
N ASP A 70 -8.48 1.06 5.11
CA ASP A 70 -9.09 2.05 6.00
C ASP A 70 -8.69 3.48 5.58
N ALA A 71 -7.40 3.72 5.33
CA ALA A 71 -6.94 5.03 4.84
C ALA A 71 -7.51 5.38 3.45
N ALA A 72 -7.57 4.42 2.53
CA ALA A 72 -8.16 4.64 1.20
C ALA A 72 -9.62 5.04 1.31
N ARG A 73 -10.38 4.43 2.22
CA ARG A 73 -11.77 4.78 2.50
C ARG A 73 -11.89 6.19 3.06
N SER A 74 -11.08 6.56 4.06
CA SER A 74 -11.11 7.92 4.63
C SER A 74 -10.78 9.03 3.65
N TYR A 75 -9.97 8.77 2.62
CA TYR A 75 -9.71 9.75 1.54
C TYR A 75 -10.82 9.79 0.48
N PHE A 76 -11.61 8.73 0.38
CA PHE A 76 -12.69 8.61 -0.60
C PHE A 76 -14.00 9.22 -0.10
N ASP A 77 -14.30 9.01 1.19
CA ASP A 77 -15.43 9.61 1.90
C ASP A 77 -15.28 11.14 1.99
#